data_AF-A0A2Y9TWD1-F1
#
_entry.id   AF-A0A2Y9TWD1-F1
#
_cell.length_a   1.000
_cell.length_b   1.000
_cell.length_c   1.000
_cell.angle_alpha   90.00
_cell.angle_beta   90.00
_cell.angle_gamma   90.00
#
_symmetry.space_group_name_H-M   'P 1'
#
loop_
_entity.id
_entity.type
_entity.pdbx_description
1 polymer ?
#
loop_
_entity_poly.entity_id
_entity_poly.type
_entity_poly.pdbx_seq_one_letter_code
_entity_poly.pdbx_strand_id
1 'polypeptide(L)'
;MALTTEQEQALLALLDENKITLSELPAATDLSAEDLLLIRQGIIDKSVNSNVLKKYFTPAASSFTESGIVKLSNAINSDDEHIAATSKAVKSAHSIALQASQDVSTKSLSKSANLADVADVAEVLKNLGLSEKAATRNIGNGENQIPDMSFFKSSNLEFGWQKLPSGIIIQWGCCLSAGSGSIEAGALNSFPIAFPNKCLAVTTTHTGHSPAIVGVVSVFVVNNTLFRCYRSGSGSNEVSVYYIAIGY
;
A
#
# COMPACT_ATOMS: atom_id res chain seq x y z
N MET A 1 32.88 -45.91 7.88
CA MET A 1 33.58 -45.93 9.18
C MET A 1 34.22 -47.31 9.26
N ALA A 2 35.55 -47.40 9.23
CA ALA A 2 36.25 -48.67 9.37
C ALA A 2 36.16 -49.12 10.84
N LEU A 3 36.02 -50.42 11.09
CA LEU A 3 36.03 -50.96 12.45
C LEU A 3 37.39 -50.68 13.11
N THR A 4 37.37 -50.41 14.41
CA THR A 4 38.60 -50.21 15.18
C THR A 4 39.34 -51.55 15.34
N THR A 5 40.65 -51.51 15.52
CA THR A 5 41.50 -52.70 15.66
C THR A 5 41.05 -53.63 16.80
N GLU A 6 40.43 -53.05 17.82
CA GLU A 6 39.82 -53.77 18.95
C GLU A 6 38.52 -54.49 18.58
N GLN A 7 37.72 -53.92 17.67
CA GLN A 7 36.51 -54.59 17.16
C GLN A 7 36.86 -55.75 16.22
N GLU A 8 37.94 -55.64 15.45
CA GLU A 8 38.45 -56.76 14.65
C GLU A 8 38.99 -57.90 15.52
N GLN A 9 39.75 -57.58 16.57
CA GLN A 9 40.23 -58.59 17.53
C GLN A 9 39.10 -59.24 18.33
N ALA A 10 38.06 -58.49 18.70
CA ALA A 10 36.88 -59.04 19.38
C ALA A 10 36.07 -59.99 18.47
N LEU A 11 35.97 -59.68 17.17
CA LEU A 11 35.33 -60.55 16.19
C LEU A 11 36.14 -61.84 15.97
N LEU A 12 37.48 -61.73 15.90
CA LEU A 12 38.41 -62.85 15.82
C LEU A 12 38.34 -63.75 17.07
N ALA A 13 38.22 -63.18 18.27
CA ALA A 13 38.06 -63.93 19.51
C ALA A 13 36.70 -64.66 19.60
N LEU A 14 35.61 -64.03 19.13
CA LEU A 14 34.27 -64.63 19.06
C LEU A 14 34.18 -65.80 18.07
N LEU A 15 34.99 -65.76 17.00
CA LEU A 15 35.12 -66.86 16.04
C LEU A 15 35.95 -68.03 16.59
N ASP A 16 36.92 -67.77 17.47
CA ASP A 16 37.80 -68.79 18.06
C ASP A 16 37.14 -69.49 19.26
N GLU A 17 36.34 -68.79 20.08
CA GLU A 17 35.67 -69.35 21.26
C GLU A 17 34.49 -70.28 20.93
N ASN A 18 33.82 -70.11 19.79
CA ASN A 18 32.62 -70.90 19.45
C ASN A 18 32.89 -72.19 18.65
N LYS A 19 34.11 -72.45 18.19
CA LYS A 19 34.46 -73.63 17.36
C LYS A 19 33.42 -74.00 16.27
N ILE A 20 32.70 -73.01 15.73
CA ILE A 20 31.78 -73.24 14.63
C ILE A 20 32.64 -73.38 13.38
N THR A 21 32.81 -74.61 12.94
CA THR A 21 33.40 -74.87 11.64
C THR A 21 32.43 -74.38 10.56
N LEU A 22 32.95 -73.77 9.48
CA LEU A 22 32.14 -73.24 8.35
C LEU A 22 31.17 -74.27 7.72
N SER A 23 31.31 -75.55 8.08
CA SER A 23 30.44 -76.68 7.74
C SER A 23 29.07 -76.69 8.45
N GLU A 24 28.81 -75.81 9.43
CA GLU A 24 27.55 -75.80 10.19
C GLU A 24 26.65 -74.59 9.86
N LEU A 25 27.01 -73.78 8.86
CA LEU A 25 26.13 -72.75 8.31
C LEU A 25 25.03 -73.42 7.45
N PRO A 26 23.72 -73.23 7.74
CA PRO A 26 22.62 -73.94 7.07
C PRO A 26 22.44 -73.67 5.57
N ALA A 27 23.28 -72.81 4.97
CA ALA A 27 23.19 -72.38 3.58
C ALA A 27 24.28 -72.97 2.66
N ALA A 28 25.08 -73.94 3.14
CA ALA A 28 26.16 -74.55 2.36
C ALA A 28 25.81 -75.96 1.83
N THR A 29 24.53 -76.26 1.59
CA THR A 29 24.10 -77.58 1.09
C THR A 29 24.31 -77.77 -0.42
N ASP A 30 24.66 -76.72 -1.17
CA ASP A 30 24.77 -76.76 -2.63
C ASP A 30 26.21 -76.63 -3.17
N LEU A 31 27.24 -76.62 -2.32
CA LEU A 31 28.64 -76.59 -2.77
C LEU A 31 29.27 -77.98 -2.78
N SER A 32 29.98 -78.30 -3.87
CA SER A 32 30.66 -79.58 -4.04
C SER A 32 31.87 -79.72 -3.09
N ALA A 33 32.28 -80.96 -2.80
CA ALA A 33 33.38 -81.23 -1.88
C ALA A 33 34.72 -80.62 -2.34
N GLU A 34 34.95 -80.55 -3.66
CA GLU A 34 36.09 -79.86 -4.27
C GLU A 34 36.08 -78.35 -4.02
N ASP A 35 34.92 -77.68 -4.07
CA ASP A 35 34.80 -76.24 -3.81
C ASP A 35 35.08 -75.91 -2.35
N LEU A 36 34.65 -76.79 -1.43
CA LEU A 36 34.96 -76.68 0.00
C LEU A 36 36.45 -76.92 0.31
N LEU A 37 37.12 -77.78 -0.45
CA LEU A 37 38.56 -78.01 -0.35
C LEU A 37 39.36 -76.79 -0.84
N LEU A 38 38.98 -76.16 -1.95
CA LEU A 38 39.61 -74.91 -2.41
C LEU A 38 39.53 -73.79 -1.35
N ILE A 39 38.40 -73.69 -0.65
CA ILE A 39 38.20 -72.73 0.45
C ILE A 39 39.09 -73.09 1.66
N ARG A 40 39.16 -74.37 2.04
CA ARG A 40 39.96 -74.84 3.19
C ARG A 40 41.47 -74.79 2.96
N GLN A 41 41.94 -74.93 1.72
CA GLN A 41 43.35 -74.73 1.38
C GLN A 41 43.74 -73.25 1.21
N GLY A 42 42.80 -72.30 1.39
CA GLY A 42 43.07 -70.86 1.20
C GLY A 42 43.27 -70.46 -0.27
N ILE A 43 42.71 -71.25 -1.20
CA ILE A 43 42.73 -71.04 -2.66
C ILE A 43 41.40 -70.44 -3.13
N ILE A 44 40.63 -69.78 -2.25
CA ILE A 44 39.97 -68.55 -2.71
C ILE A 44 41.13 -67.59 -3.00
N ASP A 45 41.54 -67.67 -4.25
CA ASP A 45 42.80 -67.29 -4.85
C ASP A 45 43.39 -65.97 -4.30
N LYS A 46 44.73 -65.90 -4.15
CA LYS A 46 45.46 -64.64 -3.83
C LYS A 46 45.11 -63.51 -4.82
N SER A 47 44.46 -63.83 -5.95
CA SER A 47 43.87 -62.90 -6.89
C SER A 47 42.65 -62.13 -6.35
N VAL A 48 41.90 -62.64 -5.38
CA VAL A 48 40.80 -61.94 -4.68
C VAL A 48 41.39 -61.08 -3.56
N ASN A 49 42.19 -60.09 -3.93
CA ASN A 49 42.72 -59.10 -2.99
C ASN A 49 41.68 -57.99 -2.72
N SER A 50 41.94 -57.14 -1.72
CA SER A 50 41.04 -56.06 -1.33
C SER A 50 40.67 -55.10 -2.47
N ASN A 51 41.47 -55.01 -3.54
CA ASN A 51 41.16 -54.18 -4.71
C ASN A 51 40.16 -54.87 -5.66
N VAL A 52 40.26 -56.19 -5.82
CA VAL A 52 39.27 -56.98 -6.57
C VAL A 52 37.94 -56.98 -5.83
N LEU A 53 37.95 -57.18 -4.50
CA LEU A 53 36.75 -57.05 -3.68
C LEU A 53 36.16 -55.63 -3.76
N LYS A 54 36.98 -54.57 -3.67
CA LYS A 54 36.48 -53.20 -3.88
C LYS A 54 35.82 -53.05 -5.26
N LYS A 55 36.44 -53.50 -6.34
CA LYS A 55 35.89 -53.38 -7.70
C LYS A 55 34.49 -54.02 -7.87
N TYR A 56 34.25 -55.16 -7.24
CA TYR A 56 32.99 -55.90 -7.38
C TYR A 56 31.95 -55.61 -6.28
N PHE A 57 32.39 -55.08 -5.12
CA PHE A 57 31.50 -54.80 -3.98
C PHE A 57 31.33 -53.30 -3.67
N THR A 58 32.09 -52.39 -4.30
CA THR A 58 31.77 -50.96 -4.27
C THR A 58 30.71 -50.67 -5.32
N PRO A 59 29.54 -50.12 -4.94
CA PRO A 59 28.55 -49.70 -5.91
C PRO A 59 29.15 -48.72 -6.92
N ALA A 60 28.72 -48.83 -8.18
CA ALA A 60 29.06 -47.83 -9.19
C ALA A 60 28.65 -46.43 -8.73
N ALA A 61 29.39 -45.40 -9.18
CA ALA A 61 29.03 -44.02 -8.91
C ALA A 61 27.63 -43.70 -9.45
N SER A 62 26.94 -42.77 -8.79
CA SER A 62 25.60 -42.34 -9.22
C SER A 62 25.65 -41.76 -10.64
N SER A 63 24.77 -42.25 -11.51
CA SER A 63 24.68 -41.88 -12.92
C SER A 63 23.23 -41.57 -13.31
N PHE A 64 23.04 -40.64 -14.25
CA PHE A 64 21.73 -40.34 -14.85
C PHE A 64 21.35 -41.31 -15.97
N THR A 65 22.30 -42.09 -16.49
CA THR A 65 22.11 -42.93 -17.69
C THR A 65 22.29 -44.42 -17.43
N GLU A 66 22.85 -44.81 -16.27
CA GLU A 66 23.10 -46.20 -15.91
C GLU A 66 22.52 -46.53 -14.53
N SER A 67 21.90 -47.70 -14.38
CA SER A 67 21.28 -48.15 -13.13
C SER A 67 22.34 -48.41 -12.04
N GLY A 68 22.16 -47.84 -10.84
CA GLY A 68 23.09 -47.99 -9.71
C GLY A 68 22.51 -47.56 -8.35
N ILE A 69 23.36 -47.54 -7.31
CA ILE A 69 22.98 -47.07 -5.96
C ILE A 69 23.27 -45.57 -5.85
N VAL A 70 22.24 -44.77 -5.56
CA VAL A 70 22.31 -43.31 -5.47
C VAL A 70 22.47 -42.85 -4.02
N LYS A 71 23.38 -41.89 -3.78
CA LYS A 71 23.48 -41.22 -2.48
C LYS A 71 22.37 -40.18 -2.35
N LEU A 72 21.76 -40.11 -1.16
CA LEU A 72 20.69 -39.15 -0.85
C LEU A 72 21.19 -38.05 0.07
N SER A 73 20.74 -36.81 -0.16
CA SER A 73 21.04 -35.67 0.71
C SER A 73 19.79 -34.88 1.07
N ASN A 74 19.80 -34.32 2.29
CA ASN A 74 18.78 -33.39 2.78
C ASN A 74 19.15 -31.91 2.57
N ALA A 75 20.31 -31.62 1.96
CA ALA A 75 20.73 -30.25 1.67
C ALA A 75 19.85 -29.61 0.59
N ILE A 76 19.61 -28.30 0.71
CA ILE A 76 18.76 -27.52 -0.23
C ILE A 76 19.56 -26.49 -1.05
N ASN A 77 20.87 -26.48 -0.90
CA ASN A 77 21.83 -25.57 -1.52
C ASN A 77 23.05 -26.33 -2.08
N SER A 78 22.85 -27.60 -2.44
CA SER A 78 23.91 -28.46 -2.99
C SER A 78 23.97 -28.29 -4.50
N ASP A 79 25.17 -28.04 -5.02
CA ASP A 79 25.45 -28.01 -6.45
C ASP A 79 25.97 -29.37 -6.99
N ASP A 80 26.02 -30.41 -6.13
CA ASP A 80 26.46 -31.76 -6.49
C ASP A 80 25.44 -32.47 -7.39
N GLU A 81 25.86 -32.87 -8.59
CA GLU A 81 25.04 -33.56 -9.59
C GLU A 81 25.00 -35.08 -9.41
N HIS A 82 25.82 -35.66 -8.53
CA HIS A 82 25.90 -37.10 -8.27
C HIS A 82 25.13 -37.53 -7.00
N ILE A 83 24.41 -36.61 -6.35
CA ILE A 83 23.64 -36.86 -5.15
C ILE A 83 22.18 -36.45 -5.40
N ALA A 84 21.25 -37.37 -5.16
CA ALA A 84 19.83 -37.06 -5.29
C ALA A 84 19.28 -36.35 -4.03
N ALA A 85 18.41 -35.37 -4.24
CA ALA A 85 17.66 -34.74 -3.17
C ALA A 85 16.63 -35.71 -2.57
N THR A 86 16.49 -35.70 -1.25
CA THR A 86 15.37 -36.40 -0.59
C THR A 86 14.08 -35.61 -0.72
N SER A 87 12.94 -36.28 -0.51
CA SER A 87 11.63 -35.60 -0.36
C SER A 87 11.63 -34.55 0.74
N LYS A 88 12.45 -34.74 1.79
CA LYS A 88 12.65 -33.76 2.87
C LYS A 88 13.32 -32.49 2.35
N ALA A 89 14.39 -32.59 1.55
CA ALA A 89 15.03 -31.43 0.93
C ALA A 89 14.06 -30.65 0.04
N VAL A 90 13.33 -31.34 -0.84
CA VAL A 90 12.35 -30.72 -1.74
C VAL A 90 11.23 -30.02 -0.96
N LYS A 91 10.69 -30.68 0.08
CA LYS A 91 9.67 -30.08 0.95
C LYS A 91 10.20 -28.82 1.65
N SER A 92 11.42 -28.87 2.19
CA SER A 92 12.03 -27.71 2.85
C SER A 92 12.21 -26.53 1.90
N ALA A 93 12.74 -26.75 0.69
CA ALA A 93 12.89 -25.70 -0.32
C ALA A 93 11.53 -25.12 -0.74
N HIS A 94 10.54 -25.99 -0.97
CA HIS A 94 9.18 -25.56 -1.31
C HIS A 94 8.53 -24.74 -0.20
N SER A 95 8.69 -25.14 1.07
CA SER A 95 8.17 -24.38 2.21
C SER A 95 8.81 -23.00 2.34
N ILE A 96 10.12 -22.87 2.10
CA ILE A 96 10.81 -21.56 2.09
C ILE A 96 10.26 -20.68 0.96
N ALA A 97 10.11 -21.23 -0.25
CA ALA A 97 9.57 -20.48 -1.38
C ALA A 97 8.11 -20.05 -1.14
N LEU A 98 7.29 -20.94 -0.55
CA LEU A 98 5.91 -20.64 -0.17
C LEU A 98 5.86 -19.55 0.90
N GLN A 99 6.72 -19.63 1.93
CA GLN A 99 6.80 -18.60 2.97
C GLN A 99 7.23 -17.26 2.39
N ALA A 100 8.21 -17.22 1.50
CA ALA A 100 8.64 -15.98 0.84
C ALA A 100 7.50 -15.35 0.02
N SER A 101 6.74 -16.17 -0.71
CA SER A 101 5.56 -15.72 -1.46
C SER A 101 4.46 -15.17 -0.53
N GLN A 102 4.20 -15.88 0.57
CA GLN A 102 3.27 -15.44 1.61
C GLN A 102 3.72 -14.14 2.27
N ASP A 103 5.01 -13.98 2.55
CA ASP A 103 5.59 -12.76 3.13
C ASP A 103 5.40 -11.56 2.20
N VAL A 104 5.61 -11.70 0.89
CA VAL A 104 5.33 -10.62 -0.06
C VAL A 104 3.84 -10.24 -0.04
N SER A 105 2.95 -11.23 -0.03
CA SER A 105 1.51 -11.00 0.00
C SER A 105 1.03 -10.35 1.31
N THR A 106 1.55 -10.81 2.44
CA THR A 106 1.08 -10.42 3.79
C THR A 106 1.81 -9.24 4.39
N LYS A 107 3.04 -8.94 3.96
CA LYS A 107 3.84 -7.81 4.46
C LYS A 107 3.92 -6.71 3.41
N SER A 108 4.51 -6.99 2.25
CA SER A 108 4.82 -5.96 1.24
C SER A 108 3.61 -5.46 0.44
N LEU A 109 2.60 -6.28 0.22
CA LEU A 109 1.42 -5.95 -0.59
C LEU A 109 0.12 -5.92 0.22
N SER A 110 0.20 -5.97 1.56
CA SER A 110 -0.99 -5.98 2.39
C SER A 110 -1.71 -4.63 2.27
N LYS A 111 -2.97 -4.68 1.80
CA LYS A 111 -3.79 -3.47 1.59
C LYS A 111 -3.96 -2.62 2.84
N SER A 112 -3.87 -3.24 4.02
CA SER A 112 -3.94 -2.58 5.33
C SER A 112 -2.68 -1.82 5.71
N ALA A 113 -1.53 -2.09 5.08
CA ALA A 113 -0.25 -1.46 5.38
C ALA A 113 0.23 -0.47 4.32
N ASN A 114 -0.49 -0.30 3.20
CA ASN A 114 -0.10 0.64 2.13
C ASN A 114 0.21 2.03 2.70
N LEU A 115 1.51 2.32 2.83
CA LEU A 115 2.08 3.56 3.34
C LEU A 115 1.95 3.81 4.85
N ALA A 116 1.37 2.87 5.62
CA ALA A 116 1.26 2.99 7.07
C ALA A 116 2.59 2.71 7.79
N ASP A 117 3.50 1.98 7.14
CA ASP A 117 4.82 1.61 7.62
C ASP A 117 5.95 2.52 7.09
N VAL A 118 5.60 3.56 6.34
CA VAL A 118 6.57 4.50 5.77
C VAL A 118 7.18 5.37 6.87
N ALA A 119 8.49 5.27 7.03
CA ALA A 119 9.25 6.08 7.98
C ALA A 119 9.38 7.56 7.54
N ASP A 120 9.56 7.79 6.24
CA ASP A 120 9.70 9.13 5.66
C ASP A 120 8.56 9.44 4.69
N VAL A 121 7.49 10.00 5.25
CA VAL A 121 6.31 10.41 4.48
C VAL A 121 6.67 11.52 3.47
N ALA A 122 7.66 12.36 3.76
CA ALA A 122 8.03 13.48 2.89
C ALA A 122 8.69 13.01 1.59
N GLU A 123 9.59 12.02 1.65
CA GLU A 123 10.22 11.44 0.46
C GLU A 123 9.20 10.67 -0.40
N VAL A 124 8.21 9.99 0.23
CA VAL A 124 7.11 9.37 -0.52
C VAL A 124 6.27 10.41 -1.26
N LEU A 125 5.87 11.49 -0.59
CA LEU A 125 5.13 12.59 -1.24
C LEU A 125 5.94 13.20 -2.39
N LYS A 126 7.26 13.31 -2.27
CA LYS A 126 8.15 13.79 -3.32
C LYS A 126 8.20 12.87 -4.53
N ASN A 127 8.33 11.57 -4.32
CA ASN A 127 8.37 10.59 -5.40
C ASN A 127 7.03 10.48 -6.14
N LEU A 128 5.91 10.75 -5.44
CA LEU A 128 4.59 10.89 -6.05
C LEU A 128 4.37 12.26 -6.72
N GLY A 129 5.33 13.18 -6.61
CA GLY A 129 5.21 14.54 -7.11
C GLY A 129 4.13 15.34 -6.39
N LEU A 130 3.88 15.08 -5.11
CA LEU A 130 2.89 15.77 -4.27
C LEU A 130 3.52 16.77 -3.29
N SER A 131 4.85 16.84 -3.19
CA SER A 131 5.55 17.81 -2.34
C SER A 131 5.07 19.22 -2.61
N GLU A 132 4.69 19.91 -1.52
CA GLU A 132 4.27 21.33 -1.53
C GLU A 132 3.05 21.63 -2.41
N LYS A 133 2.25 20.61 -2.78
CA LYS A 133 1.04 20.76 -3.59
C LYS A 133 -0.23 20.91 -2.76
N ALA A 134 -1.34 21.18 -3.45
CA ALA A 134 -2.68 21.20 -2.87
C ALA A 134 -3.03 19.93 -2.07
N ALA A 135 -2.49 18.77 -2.51
CA ALA A 135 -2.71 17.48 -1.87
C ALA A 135 -2.21 17.39 -0.42
N THR A 136 -1.30 18.28 0.00
CA THR A 136 -0.76 18.29 1.37
C THR A 136 -1.36 19.41 2.22
N ARG A 137 -2.32 20.19 1.70
CA ARG A 137 -2.97 21.28 2.44
C ARG A 137 -4.22 20.77 3.14
N ASN A 138 -4.43 21.23 4.37
CA ASN A 138 -5.65 20.93 5.13
C ASN A 138 -6.84 21.71 4.56
N ILE A 139 -8.04 21.13 4.72
CA ILE A 139 -9.29 21.85 4.44
C ILE A 139 -9.52 22.92 5.50
N GLY A 140 -9.77 24.15 5.06
CA GLY A 140 -9.99 25.30 5.93
C GLY A 140 -9.75 26.62 5.20
N ASN A 141 -9.91 27.74 5.90
CA ASN A 141 -9.79 29.09 5.34
C ASN A 141 -8.65 29.93 5.94
N GLY A 142 -7.76 29.33 6.72
CA GLY A 142 -6.55 29.94 7.23
C GLY A 142 -5.39 29.92 6.23
N GLU A 143 -4.26 30.50 6.63
CA GLU A 143 -3.03 30.46 5.84
C GLU A 143 -2.62 29.01 5.56
N ASN A 144 -2.16 28.76 4.34
CA ASN A 144 -1.78 27.43 3.86
C ASN A 144 -2.89 26.38 3.83
N GLN A 145 -4.17 26.76 3.90
CA GLN A 145 -5.32 25.85 3.75
C GLN A 145 -6.03 26.01 2.41
N ILE A 146 -6.84 25.01 2.05
CA ILE A 146 -7.72 25.06 0.88
C ILE A 146 -9.18 25.08 1.36
N PRO A 147 -9.93 26.16 1.11
CA PRO A 147 -11.35 26.19 1.44
C PRO A 147 -12.11 25.23 0.54
N ASP A 148 -12.92 24.35 1.15
CA ASP A 148 -13.88 23.56 0.41
C ASP A 148 -15.15 24.38 0.10
N MET A 149 -16.14 23.74 -0.55
CA MET A 149 -17.38 24.40 -0.94
C MET A 149 -18.23 24.89 0.24
N SER A 150 -18.03 24.35 1.45
CA SER A 150 -18.77 24.76 2.65
C SER A 150 -18.43 26.19 3.10
N PHE A 151 -17.27 26.71 2.69
CA PHE A 151 -16.84 28.09 2.92
C PHE A 151 -17.39 29.08 1.88
N PHE A 152 -18.00 28.61 0.79
CA PHE A 152 -18.61 29.42 -0.27
C PHE A 152 -20.15 29.42 -0.18
N LYS A 153 -20.70 29.58 1.04
CA LYS A 153 -22.16 29.58 1.25
C LYS A 153 -22.82 30.66 0.40
N SER A 154 -23.96 30.34 -0.20
CA SER A 154 -24.69 31.27 -1.05
C SER A 154 -26.19 31.05 -0.98
N SER A 155 -26.93 32.07 -1.44
CA SER A 155 -28.35 32.02 -1.76
C SER A 155 -28.52 32.56 -3.18
N ASN A 156 -28.80 31.68 -4.14
CA ASN A 156 -28.94 32.02 -5.56
C ASN A 156 -30.39 32.44 -5.90
N LEU A 157 -30.95 33.32 -5.08
CA LEU A 157 -32.27 33.91 -5.31
C LEU A 157 -32.12 35.24 -6.07
N GLU A 158 -33.25 35.79 -6.53
CA GLU A 158 -33.33 37.13 -7.12
C GLU A 158 -32.77 38.20 -6.17
N PHE A 159 -32.99 38.01 -4.86
CA PHE A 159 -32.34 38.73 -3.77
C PHE A 159 -31.39 37.77 -3.07
N GLY A 160 -30.13 37.78 -3.50
CA GLY A 160 -29.17 36.73 -3.19
C GLY A 160 -27.92 37.23 -2.48
N TRP A 161 -27.08 36.28 -2.10
CA TRP A 161 -25.79 36.56 -1.47
C TRP A 161 -24.81 35.42 -1.67
N GLN A 162 -23.52 35.74 -1.56
CA GLN A 162 -22.42 34.78 -1.49
C GLN A 162 -21.44 35.21 -0.41
N LYS A 163 -21.10 34.28 0.48
CA LYS A 163 -20.01 34.40 1.45
C LYS A 163 -18.76 33.78 0.84
N LEU A 164 -17.63 34.46 0.99
CA LEU A 164 -16.32 33.98 0.56
C LEU A 164 -15.51 33.50 1.77
N PRO A 165 -14.55 32.59 1.58
CA PRO A 165 -13.70 32.08 2.66
C PRO A 165 -12.93 33.16 3.42
N SER A 166 -12.67 34.31 2.77
CA SER A 166 -12.05 35.49 3.36
C SER A 166 -12.93 36.22 4.39
N GLY A 167 -14.20 35.83 4.54
CA GLY A 167 -15.20 36.52 5.35
C GLY A 167 -15.98 37.60 4.59
N ILE A 168 -15.56 37.94 3.36
CA ILE A 168 -16.28 38.88 2.50
C ILE A 168 -17.64 38.29 2.11
N ILE A 169 -18.65 39.15 2.12
CA ILE A 169 -20.01 38.85 1.71
C ILE A 169 -20.36 39.80 0.56
N ILE A 170 -20.85 39.24 -0.54
CA ILE A 170 -21.45 39.96 -1.65
C ILE A 170 -22.95 39.69 -1.60
N GLN A 171 -23.77 40.72 -1.66
CA GLN A 171 -25.23 40.62 -1.71
C GLN A 171 -25.77 41.38 -2.91
N TRP A 172 -26.87 40.92 -3.50
CA TRP A 172 -27.48 41.54 -4.67
C TRP A 172 -29.00 41.46 -4.61
N GLY A 173 -29.65 42.31 -5.41
CA GLY A 173 -31.09 42.26 -5.63
C GLY A 173 -31.61 43.55 -6.24
N CYS A 174 -32.92 43.76 -6.14
CA CYS A 174 -33.50 45.08 -6.36
C CYS A 174 -33.93 45.74 -5.05
N CYS A 175 -34.02 47.06 -5.05
CA CYS A 175 -34.44 47.85 -3.92
C CYS A 175 -35.29 49.02 -4.39
N LEU A 176 -36.19 49.49 -3.55
CA LEU A 176 -36.97 50.69 -3.84
C LEU A 176 -36.10 51.92 -3.64
N SER A 177 -36.30 52.92 -4.48
CA SER A 177 -35.70 54.25 -4.37
C SER A 177 -36.80 55.31 -4.29
N ALA A 178 -36.68 56.23 -3.33
CA ALA A 178 -37.62 57.31 -3.10
C ALA A 178 -36.94 58.68 -3.21
N GLY A 179 -37.61 59.74 -2.75
CA GLY A 179 -37.15 61.11 -2.90
C GLY A 179 -35.77 61.41 -2.31
N SER A 180 -35.40 62.67 -2.36
CA SER A 180 -34.13 63.19 -1.84
C SER A 180 -34.36 64.47 -1.03
N GLY A 181 -33.32 64.96 -0.36
CA GLY A 181 -33.36 66.22 0.41
C GLY A 181 -33.45 66.06 1.93
N SER A 182 -33.63 64.85 2.44
CA SER A 182 -33.45 64.52 3.86
C SER A 182 -33.03 63.06 4.01
N ILE A 183 -32.53 62.67 5.19
CA ILE A 183 -32.17 61.28 5.49
C ILE A 183 -33.39 60.36 5.32
N GLU A 184 -34.57 60.83 5.75
CA GLU A 184 -35.82 60.06 5.73
C GLU A 184 -36.51 60.01 4.36
N ALA A 185 -36.09 60.83 3.41
CA ALA A 185 -36.71 60.91 2.07
C ALA A 185 -36.44 59.68 1.20
N GLY A 186 -35.35 58.94 1.46
CA GLY A 186 -34.98 57.73 0.73
C GLY A 186 -35.73 56.51 1.23
N ALA A 187 -36.01 55.57 0.33
CA ALA A 187 -36.73 54.34 0.65
C ALA A 187 -35.85 53.44 1.51
N LEU A 188 -36.41 52.92 2.61
CA LEU A 188 -35.72 52.02 3.51
C LEU A 188 -35.80 50.58 2.98
N ASN A 189 -34.66 49.93 2.84
CA ASN A 189 -34.52 48.58 2.29
C ASN A 189 -33.68 47.70 3.21
N SER A 190 -33.86 46.38 3.10
CA SER A 190 -33.12 45.38 3.87
C SER A 190 -32.15 44.60 2.99
N PHE A 191 -30.98 44.28 3.53
CA PHE A 191 -30.10 43.28 2.94
C PHE A 191 -30.68 41.86 3.13
N PRO A 192 -30.47 40.91 2.20
CA PRO A 192 -30.86 39.51 2.33
C PRO A 192 -30.38 38.86 3.62
N ILE A 193 -29.18 39.21 4.06
CA ILE A 193 -28.61 38.85 5.37
C ILE A 193 -27.91 40.06 6.00
N ALA A 194 -27.83 40.06 7.34
CA ALA A 194 -27.01 41.04 8.04
C ALA A 194 -25.52 40.87 7.67
N PHE A 195 -24.82 41.97 7.41
CA PHE A 195 -23.35 41.97 7.43
C PHE A 195 -22.89 41.79 8.89
N PRO A 196 -22.13 40.75 9.23
CA PRO A 196 -21.73 40.51 10.62
C PRO A 196 -21.00 41.70 11.26
N ASN A 197 -20.18 42.42 10.50
CA ASN A 197 -19.38 43.55 10.99
C ASN A 197 -19.78 44.86 10.34
N LYS A 198 -19.72 44.97 9.01
CA LYS A 198 -19.96 46.23 8.30
C LYS A 198 -20.26 46.04 6.81
N CYS A 199 -21.24 46.78 6.30
CA CYS A 199 -21.37 47.03 4.86
C CYS A 199 -20.35 48.10 4.41
N LEU A 200 -19.51 47.75 3.44
CA LEU A 200 -18.43 48.61 2.95
C LEU A 200 -18.88 49.52 1.81
N ALA A 201 -19.66 48.98 0.87
CA ALA A 201 -20.16 49.72 -0.27
C ALA A 201 -21.46 49.12 -0.81
N VAL A 202 -22.30 49.99 -1.39
CA VAL A 202 -23.49 49.62 -2.15
C VAL A 202 -23.47 50.42 -3.44
N THR A 203 -23.57 49.74 -4.57
CA THR A 203 -23.68 50.35 -5.90
C THR A 203 -25.02 50.00 -6.50
N THR A 204 -25.68 50.98 -7.11
CA THR A 204 -26.99 50.81 -7.71
C THR A 204 -26.95 51.01 -9.23
N THR A 205 -27.86 50.35 -9.92
CA THR A 205 -28.09 50.54 -11.36
C THR A 205 -29.58 50.69 -11.65
N HIS A 206 -29.87 51.53 -12.63
CA HIS A 206 -31.23 51.80 -13.07
C HIS A 206 -31.95 50.52 -13.52
N THR A 207 -33.21 50.32 -13.10
CA THR A 207 -34.06 49.28 -13.70
C THR A 207 -34.89 49.89 -14.84
N GLY A 208 -34.74 49.36 -16.05
CA GLY A 208 -35.52 49.78 -17.22
C GLY A 208 -34.84 50.83 -18.09
N HIS A 209 -35.63 51.55 -18.91
CA HIS A 209 -35.12 52.37 -20.02
C HIS A 209 -35.43 53.88 -19.92
N SER A 210 -36.06 54.36 -18.84
CA SER A 210 -36.47 55.76 -18.70
C SER A 210 -35.68 56.48 -17.58
N PRO A 211 -34.45 56.94 -17.86
CA PRO A 211 -33.59 57.54 -16.84
C PRO A 211 -34.12 58.83 -16.25
N ALA A 212 -35.08 59.52 -16.90
CA ALA A 212 -35.70 60.73 -16.37
C ALA A 212 -36.56 60.47 -15.10
N ILE A 213 -37.09 59.26 -14.95
CA ILE A 213 -38.00 58.89 -13.85
C ILE A 213 -37.21 58.58 -12.57
N VAL A 214 -36.06 57.90 -12.70
CA VAL A 214 -35.18 57.56 -11.58
C VAL A 214 -34.13 58.65 -11.37
N GLY A 215 -33.50 59.14 -12.42
CA GLY A 215 -32.42 60.12 -12.33
C GLY A 215 -31.17 59.53 -11.67
N VAL A 216 -30.45 60.36 -10.92
CA VAL A 216 -29.26 59.96 -10.18
C VAL A 216 -29.69 59.21 -8.92
N VAL A 217 -29.05 58.07 -8.67
CA VAL A 217 -29.31 57.23 -7.49
C VAL A 217 -28.16 57.39 -6.49
N SER A 218 -28.48 57.43 -5.21
CA SER A 218 -27.49 57.36 -4.14
C SER A 218 -27.96 56.44 -3.02
N VAL A 219 -27.02 55.94 -2.22
CA VAL A 219 -27.29 55.00 -1.13
C VAL A 219 -26.68 55.51 0.17
N PHE A 220 -27.42 55.38 1.26
CA PHE A 220 -26.94 55.58 2.62
C PHE A 220 -27.10 54.29 3.41
N VAL A 221 -26.00 53.70 3.87
CA VAL A 221 -26.05 52.53 4.75
C VAL A 221 -26.49 52.97 6.14
N VAL A 222 -27.62 52.48 6.61
CA VAL A 222 -28.17 52.83 7.93
C VAL A 222 -27.48 52.01 9.01
N ASN A 223 -27.37 50.70 8.79
CA ASN A 223 -26.69 49.75 9.66
C ASN A 223 -26.37 48.46 8.88
N ASN A 224 -26.03 47.39 9.60
CA ASN A 224 -25.65 46.12 9.00
C ASN A 224 -26.79 45.32 8.35
N THR A 225 -28.05 45.70 8.58
CA THR A 225 -29.23 45.04 8.02
C THR A 225 -30.00 45.93 7.04
N LEU A 226 -29.83 47.24 7.12
CA LEU A 226 -30.65 48.22 6.42
C LEU A 226 -29.82 49.27 5.67
N PHE A 227 -30.36 49.71 4.54
CA PHE A 227 -29.85 50.87 3.79
C PHE A 227 -31.02 51.67 3.21
N ARG A 228 -30.77 52.95 2.93
CA ARG A 228 -31.70 53.83 2.22
C ARG A 228 -31.22 54.13 0.82
N CYS A 229 -32.16 54.12 -0.12
CA CYS A 229 -31.90 54.43 -1.51
C CYS A 229 -32.69 55.68 -1.93
N TYR A 230 -31.97 56.65 -2.48
CA TYR A 230 -32.50 57.95 -2.90
C TYR A 230 -32.40 58.08 -4.40
N ARG A 231 -33.31 58.86 -4.98
CA ARG A 231 -33.33 59.16 -6.40
C ARG A 231 -33.66 60.64 -6.67
N SER A 232 -33.22 61.15 -7.83
CA SER A 232 -33.40 62.57 -8.22
C SER A 232 -34.47 62.80 -9.30
N GLY A 233 -35.05 61.75 -9.87
CA GLY A 233 -36.01 61.85 -10.98
C GLY A 233 -37.40 62.36 -10.56
N SER A 234 -38.20 62.77 -11.55
CA SER A 234 -39.40 63.60 -11.35
C SER A 234 -40.73 62.83 -11.16
N GLY A 235 -40.70 61.54 -10.83
CA GLY A 235 -41.92 60.74 -10.54
C GLY A 235 -42.38 60.84 -9.07
N SER A 236 -43.68 60.63 -8.80
CA SER A 236 -44.26 60.66 -7.44
C SER A 236 -44.16 59.33 -6.69
N ASN A 237 -43.96 58.21 -7.39
CA ASN A 237 -43.96 56.87 -6.80
C ASN A 237 -42.53 56.35 -6.56
N GLU A 238 -42.37 55.41 -5.64
CA GLU A 238 -41.11 54.68 -5.47
C GLU A 238 -40.78 53.90 -6.74
N VAL A 239 -39.49 53.85 -7.09
CA VAL A 239 -39.01 53.15 -8.29
C VAL A 239 -37.96 52.14 -7.90
N SER A 240 -38.03 50.95 -8.48
CA SER A 240 -37.03 49.91 -8.25
C SER A 240 -35.69 50.28 -8.89
N VAL A 241 -34.59 49.85 -8.28
CA VAL A 241 -33.22 49.90 -8.82
C VAL A 241 -32.52 48.60 -8.44
N TYR A 242 -31.61 48.10 -9.27
CA TYR A 242 -30.76 46.99 -8.88
C TYR A 242 -29.66 47.48 -7.96
N TYR A 243 -29.17 46.62 -7.06
CA TYR A 243 -28.01 46.90 -6.25
C TYR A 243 -27.09 45.68 -6.12
N ILE A 244 -25.82 45.97 -5.91
CA ILE A 244 -24.81 45.05 -5.39
C ILE A 244 -24.18 45.71 -4.18
N ALA A 245 -24.06 44.95 -3.10
CA ALA A 245 -23.45 45.37 -1.85
C ALA A 245 -22.30 44.43 -1.47
N ILE A 246 -21.26 44.98 -0.84
CA ILE A 246 -20.12 44.23 -0.33
C ILE A 246 -19.83 44.60 1.12
N GLY A 247 -19.45 43.63 1.92
CA GLY A 247 -19.14 43.81 3.35
C GLY A 247 -18.61 42.53 3.97
N TYR A 248 -18.56 42.48 5.30
CA TYR A 248 -18.14 41.31 6.09
C TYR A 248 -18.73 41.36 7.50
#